data_AF-A0A1N7Q1Z1-F1
#
_entry.id   AF-A0A1N7Q1Z1-F1
#
_cell.length_a   1.000
_cell.length_b   1.000
_cell.length_c   1.000
_cell.angle_alpha   90.00
_cell.angle_beta   90.00
_cell.angle_gamma   90.00
#
_symmetry.space_group_name_H-M   'P 1'
#
loop_
_entity.id
_entity.type
_entity.pdbx_description
1 polymer ?
#
loop_
_entity_poly.entity_id
_entity_poly.type
_entity_poly.pdbx_seq_one_letter_code
_entity_poly.pdbx_strand_id
1 'polypeptide(L)'
;MYTLNHLADGSTELCVLKPFRVALFYDPALAATVAESLNDYESLREPILPGFEDAGEECPDEDEEVVLTFTIHAGTLEGGKATRDFGDDDGAWPIESESAPRDPVPLVKDRAAALAEVEGEGPHSEAAMPAQKVDGRKIDANKLLDAIVDSMKQDVAAEAAAEQAEAPKAEPTESDWEGAFVAIKGGAGMNDVAETLGVPMPQLRGKYGMWSRKQKKDDVPSPKDAPAATAPAENETRPFWWRQLVEMLGKLGYRDGWTAQRDLDLIEGLARGKQMAEVADDLGVEFGKAKARFIALTPDGVTIEKQAQLLQVLRARAGAA
;
A
#
# COMPACT_ATOMS: atom_id res chain seq x y z
N MET A 1 15.87 -18.97 -22.55
CA MET A 1 15.29 -20.00 -23.44
C MET A 1 14.03 -20.59 -22.81
N TYR A 2 12.88 -20.28 -23.41
CA TYR A 2 11.59 -20.82 -23.01
C TYR A 2 11.22 -22.01 -23.91
N THR A 3 10.53 -23.01 -23.36
CA THR A 3 9.96 -24.12 -24.13
C THR A 3 8.44 -24.14 -23.96
N LEU A 4 7.73 -24.39 -25.05
CA LEU A 4 6.28 -24.59 -25.04
C LEU A 4 5.98 -26.08 -24.85
N ASN A 5 5.08 -26.41 -23.93
CA ASN A 5 4.61 -27.77 -23.71
C ASN A 5 3.10 -27.83 -23.95
N HIS A 6 2.68 -28.66 -24.90
CA HIS A 6 1.26 -28.87 -25.21
C HIS A 6 0.70 -30.01 -24.37
N LEU A 7 -0.32 -29.73 -23.58
CA LEU A 7 -0.96 -30.71 -22.70
C LEU A 7 -2.07 -31.49 -23.42
N ALA A 8 -2.40 -32.65 -22.88
CA ALA A 8 -3.39 -33.56 -23.46
C ALA A 8 -4.83 -32.99 -23.49
N ASP A 9 -5.11 -31.96 -22.70
CA ASP A 9 -6.38 -31.25 -22.66
C ASP A 9 -6.48 -30.08 -23.67
N GLY A 10 -5.42 -29.86 -24.47
CA GLY A 10 -5.36 -28.81 -25.48
C GLY A 10 -4.81 -27.48 -24.97
N SER A 11 -4.49 -27.36 -23.68
CA SER A 11 -3.83 -26.16 -23.14
C SER A 11 -2.31 -26.16 -23.42
N THR A 12 -1.69 -24.97 -23.37
CA THR A 12 -0.25 -24.81 -23.61
C THR A 12 0.45 -24.15 -22.41
N GLU A 13 1.48 -24.80 -21.89
CA GLU A 13 2.34 -24.31 -20.80
C GLU A 13 3.63 -23.70 -21.35
N LEU A 14 4.07 -22.57 -20.78
CA LEU A 14 5.36 -21.93 -21.07
C LEU A 14 6.35 -22.21 -19.93
N CYS A 15 7.43 -22.93 -20.24
CA CYS A 15 8.43 -23.39 -19.26
C CYS A 15 9.77 -22.65 -19.43
N VAL A 16 10.46 -22.36 -18.32
CA VAL A 16 11.83 -21.81 -18.29
C VAL A 16 12.84 -22.94 -18.05
N LEU A 17 14.10 -22.74 -18.43
CA LEU A 17 15.24 -23.70 -18.31
C LEU A 17 15.49 -24.27 -16.89
N LYS A 18 14.95 -23.66 -15.83
CA LYS A 18 14.63 -24.36 -14.57
C LYS A 18 13.11 -24.53 -14.53
N PRO A 19 12.56 -25.74 -14.32
CA PRO A 19 11.14 -26.01 -14.50
C PRO A 19 10.30 -25.25 -13.45
N PHE A 20 9.94 -24.02 -13.79
CA PHE A 20 9.02 -23.17 -13.05
C PHE A 20 7.90 -22.78 -14.00
N ARG A 21 6.65 -22.96 -13.54
CA ARG A 21 5.46 -22.56 -14.29
C ARG A 21 5.26 -21.06 -14.11
N VAL A 22 5.41 -20.32 -15.20
CA VAL A 22 5.29 -18.85 -15.18
C VAL A 22 3.87 -18.39 -15.50
N ALA A 23 3.21 -19.06 -16.45
CA ALA A 23 1.83 -18.75 -16.86
C ALA A 23 1.16 -19.95 -17.57
N LEU A 24 -0.17 -19.96 -17.57
CA LEU A 24 -1.00 -20.94 -18.29
C LEU A 24 -1.91 -20.22 -19.28
N PHE A 25 -1.88 -20.66 -20.54
CA PHE A 25 -2.66 -20.06 -21.62
C PHE A 25 -3.66 -21.09 -22.17
N TYR A 26 -4.91 -20.66 -22.34
CA TYR A 26 -5.97 -21.46 -22.97
C TYR A 26 -6.00 -21.31 -24.49
N ASP A 27 -5.34 -20.28 -25.04
CA ASP A 27 -5.16 -20.08 -26.47
C ASP A 27 -3.69 -20.34 -26.85
N PRO A 28 -3.40 -21.37 -27.68
CA PRO A 28 -2.04 -21.70 -28.09
C PRO A 28 -1.38 -20.62 -28.96
N ALA A 29 -2.15 -19.83 -29.73
CA ALA A 29 -1.60 -18.77 -30.58
C ALA A 29 -1.10 -17.59 -29.74
N LEU A 30 -1.83 -17.25 -28.67
CA LEU A 30 -1.42 -16.24 -27.70
C LEU A 30 -0.17 -16.69 -26.93
N ALA A 31 -0.13 -17.96 -26.51
CA ALA A 31 1.03 -18.54 -25.82
C ALA A 31 2.30 -18.43 -26.67
N ALA A 32 2.20 -18.76 -27.96
CA ALA A 32 3.32 -18.65 -28.91
C ALA A 32 3.80 -17.20 -29.09
N THR A 33 2.87 -16.25 -29.26
CA THR A 33 3.19 -14.83 -29.45
C THR A 33 3.91 -14.23 -28.24
N VAL A 34 3.47 -14.59 -27.03
CA VAL A 34 4.11 -14.15 -25.77
C VAL A 34 5.48 -14.79 -25.60
N ALA A 35 5.63 -16.07 -25.94
CA ALA A 35 6.90 -16.76 -25.89
C ALA A 35 7.94 -16.18 -26.86
N GLU A 36 7.53 -15.85 -28.08
CA GLU A 36 8.39 -15.18 -29.08
C GLU A 36 8.80 -13.79 -28.59
N SER A 37 7.86 -12.99 -28.12
CA SER A 37 8.15 -11.65 -27.58
C SER A 37 9.14 -11.72 -26.41
N LEU A 38 8.95 -12.66 -25.47
CA LEU A 38 9.85 -12.85 -24.31
C LEU A 38 11.24 -13.35 -24.71
N ASN A 39 11.37 -14.12 -25.80
CA ASN A 39 12.66 -14.49 -26.37
C ASN A 39 13.32 -13.29 -27.09
N ASP A 40 12.54 -12.41 -27.73
CA ASP A 40 13.08 -11.23 -28.41
C ASP A 40 13.64 -10.18 -27.43
N TYR A 41 13.08 -10.06 -26.23
CA TYR A 41 13.60 -9.18 -25.17
C TYR A 41 15.00 -9.57 -24.64
N GLU A 42 15.51 -10.77 -24.94
CA GLU A 42 16.92 -11.13 -24.66
C GLU A 42 17.92 -10.36 -25.54
N SER A 43 17.47 -9.70 -26.62
CA SER A 43 18.30 -8.78 -27.41
C SER A 43 18.60 -7.44 -26.72
N LEU A 44 17.90 -7.13 -25.62
CA LEU A 44 18.17 -5.97 -24.75
C LEU A 44 19.06 -6.29 -23.54
N ARG A 45 19.57 -7.52 -23.42
CA ARG A 45 20.71 -7.76 -22.52
C ARG A 45 21.94 -7.09 -23.15
N GLU A 46 22.24 -5.88 -22.69
CA GLU A 46 23.52 -5.25 -22.98
C GLU A 46 24.64 -6.26 -22.73
N PRO A 47 25.63 -6.38 -23.63
CA PRO A 47 26.76 -7.25 -23.39
C PRO A 47 27.41 -6.78 -22.09
N ILE A 48 27.46 -7.68 -21.09
CA ILE A 48 28.26 -7.49 -19.88
C ILE A 48 29.67 -7.14 -20.37
N LEU A 49 30.07 -5.89 -20.18
CA LEU A 49 31.35 -5.38 -20.64
C LEU A 49 32.45 -6.25 -20.02
N PRO A 50 33.38 -6.79 -20.82
CA PRO A 50 34.50 -7.55 -20.30
C PRO A 50 35.44 -6.58 -19.57
N GLY A 51 35.33 -6.51 -18.24
CA GLY A 51 36.18 -5.62 -17.45
C GLY A 51 35.86 -5.47 -15.96
N PHE A 52 34.80 -6.08 -15.42
CA PHE A 52 34.60 -6.10 -13.97
C PHE A 52 35.30 -7.32 -13.37
N GLU A 53 36.62 -7.19 -13.18
CA GLU A 53 37.38 -8.09 -12.33
C GLU A 53 37.03 -7.80 -10.86
N ASP A 54 36.30 -8.74 -10.27
CA ASP A 54 36.53 -9.28 -8.93
C ASP A 54 36.76 -8.23 -7.81
N ALA A 55 35.67 -7.59 -7.39
CA ALA A 55 35.55 -7.12 -6.01
C ALA A 55 34.61 -8.09 -5.30
N GLY A 56 35.19 -8.93 -4.43
CA GLY A 56 34.50 -9.96 -3.67
C GLY A 56 33.41 -9.39 -2.76
N GLU A 57 32.22 -9.21 -3.31
CA GLU A 57 30.99 -8.90 -2.59
C GLU A 57 30.20 -10.21 -2.49
N GLU A 58 29.92 -10.60 -1.25
CA GLU A 58 29.21 -11.82 -0.87
C GLU A 58 27.93 -11.94 -1.70
N CYS A 59 27.80 -13.04 -2.45
CA CYS A 59 26.57 -13.39 -3.15
C CYS A 59 25.43 -13.43 -2.12
N PRO A 60 24.38 -12.60 -2.24
CA PRO A 60 23.19 -12.80 -1.43
C PRO A 60 22.60 -14.18 -1.75
N ASP A 61 22.19 -14.88 -0.71
CA ASP A 61 21.67 -16.26 -0.76
C ASP A 61 20.63 -16.44 -1.90
N GLU A 62 20.77 -17.53 -2.67
CA GLU A 62 20.02 -17.86 -3.89
C GLU A 62 18.50 -18.16 -3.68
N ASP A 63 17.89 -17.69 -2.60
CA ASP A 63 16.52 -18.05 -2.19
C ASP A 63 15.49 -16.90 -2.34
N GLU A 64 15.83 -15.75 -2.91
CA GLU A 64 14.84 -14.71 -3.24
C GLU A 64 14.06 -15.03 -4.52
N GLU A 65 12.92 -15.67 -4.31
CA GLU A 65 11.91 -16.04 -5.31
C GLU A 65 11.23 -14.78 -5.89
N VAL A 66 11.65 -14.33 -7.07
CA VAL A 66 10.98 -13.24 -7.80
C VAL A 66 9.78 -13.81 -8.58
N VAL A 67 8.60 -13.77 -7.96
CA VAL A 67 7.34 -14.13 -8.63
C VAL A 67 6.80 -12.92 -9.41
N LEU A 68 7.07 -12.88 -10.72
CA LEU A 68 6.48 -11.92 -11.65
C LEU A 68 5.14 -12.45 -12.17
N THR A 69 4.03 -11.94 -11.63
CA THR A 69 2.67 -12.24 -12.11
C THR A 69 2.19 -11.12 -13.04
N PHE A 70 1.90 -11.44 -14.30
CA PHE A 70 1.23 -10.51 -15.23
C PHE A 70 -0.14 -11.06 -15.59
N THR A 71 -1.17 -10.24 -15.45
CA THR A 71 -2.54 -10.55 -15.89
C THR A 71 -2.81 -9.82 -17.20
N ILE A 72 -2.95 -10.55 -18.30
CA ILE A 72 -3.36 -9.99 -19.59
C ILE A 72 -4.87 -10.17 -19.72
N HIS A 73 -5.61 -9.07 -19.68
CA HIS A 73 -7.04 -9.09 -19.95
C HIS A 73 -7.29 -9.23 -21.44
N ALA A 74 -7.96 -10.31 -21.85
CA ALA A 74 -8.44 -10.45 -23.21
C ALA A 74 -9.49 -9.35 -23.47
N GLY A 75 -9.10 -8.35 -24.27
CA GLY A 75 -10.03 -7.35 -24.77
C GLY A 75 -11.06 -8.01 -25.67
N THR A 76 -12.34 -7.82 -25.33
CA THR A 76 -13.51 -8.27 -26.09
C THR A 76 -13.42 -7.79 -27.54
N LEU A 77 -13.15 -8.71 -28.47
CA LEU A 77 -13.45 -8.51 -29.88
C LEU A 77 -14.97 -8.67 -30.07
N GLU A 78 -15.70 -7.58 -29.93
CA GLU A 78 -17.08 -7.49 -30.42
C GLU A 78 -17.11 -7.32 -31.94
N GLY A 79 -17.87 -8.19 -32.59
CA GLY A 79 -18.25 -8.13 -34.00
C GLY A 79 -18.49 -9.56 -34.49
N GLY A 80 -19.68 -10.06 -34.79
CA GLY A 80 -20.94 -9.42 -35.13
C GLY A 80 -21.66 -10.39 -36.06
N LYS A 81 -22.79 -10.94 -35.59
CA LYS A 81 -23.91 -11.59 -36.32
C LYS A 81 -23.64 -12.26 -37.68
N ALA A 82 -23.98 -13.56 -37.76
CA ALA A 82 -24.91 -14.04 -38.79
C ALA A 82 -25.56 -15.37 -38.37
N THR A 83 -26.85 -15.31 -38.06
CA THR A 83 -27.78 -16.43 -38.15
C THR A 83 -27.80 -16.95 -39.59
N ARG A 84 -27.66 -18.26 -39.80
CA ARG A 84 -28.02 -18.87 -41.09
C ARG A 84 -28.81 -20.15 -40.86
N ASP A 85 -30.10 -20.01 -41.13
CA ASP A 85 -31.05 -21.06 -41.49
C ASP A 85 -30.46 -21.98 -42.55
N PHE A 86 -30.65 -23.29 -42.36
CA PHE A 86 -30.44 -24.30 -43.39
C PHE A 86 -31.67 -24.32 -44.30
N GLY A 87 -31.52 -23.78 -45.51
CA GLY A 87 -32.45 -23.98 -46.61
C GLY A 87 -31.65 -24.35 -47.85
N ASP A 88 -31.93 -25.54 -48.37
CA ASP A 88 -31.46 -26.07 -49.64
C ASP A 88 -31.70 -25.07 -50.78
N ASP A 89 -30.66 -24.74 -51.56
CA ASP A 89 -30.84 -24.29 -52.94
C ASP A 89 -29.56 -24.51 -53.76
N ASP A 90 -29.74 -25.26 -54.85
CA ASP A 90 -28.75 -25.69 -55.80
C ASP A 90 -28.41 -24.55 -56.79
N GLY A 91 -27.14 -24.11 -56.85
CA GLY A 91 -26.78 -23.05 -57.77
C GLY A 91 -25.28 -22.82 -57.91
N ALA A 92 -24.65 -23.63 -58.76
CA ALA A 92 -23.32 -23.38 -59.32
C ALA A 92 -23.24 -21.99 -59.99
N TRP A 93 -22.16 -21.21 -59.77
CA TRP A 93 -21.46 -20.29 -60.71
C TRP A 93 -20.16 -19.78 -60.02
N PRO A 94 -19.16 -19.26 -60.76
CA PRO A 94 -17.75 -19.60 -60.57
C PRO A 94 -16.95 -18.52 -59.84
N ILE A 95 -15.77 -18.96 -59.42
CA ILE A 95 -14.69 -18.20 -58.81
C ILE A 95 -14.09 -17.29 -59.90
N GLU A 96 -14.22 -15.98 -59.76
CA GLU A 96 -13.32 -15.01 -60.39
C GLU A 96 -12.69 -14.11 -59.33
N SER A 97 -11.37 -14.22 -59.31
CA SER A 97 -10.41 -13.51 -58.51
C SER A 97 -10.02 -12.18 -59.17
N GLU A 98 -10.29 -11.05 -58.52
CA GLU A 98 -9.54 -9.82 -58.76
C GLU A 98 -9.63 -8.90 -57.54
N SER A 99 -8.55 -8.83 -56.76
CA SER A 99 -8.34 -7.78 -55.77
C SER A 99 -7.01 -7.10 -56.06
N ALA A 100 -7.15 -5.85 -56.49
CA ALA A 100 -6.09 -4.93 -56.83
C ALA A 100 -5.18 -4.61 -55.62
N PRO A 101 -3.91 -4.23 -55.85
CA PRO A 101 -2.98 -3.85 -54.79
C PRO A 101 -3.38 -2.51 -54.18
N ARG A 102 -3.44 -2.43 -52.84
CA ARG A 102 -3.56 -1.17 -52.11
C ARG A 102 -2.17 -0.57 -51.90
N ASP A 103 -2.02 0.70 -52.28
CA ASP A 103 -0.83 1.50 -52.06
C ASP A 103 -0.51 1.69 -50.55
N PRO A 104 0.78 1.78 -50.18
CA PRO A 104 1.19 2.03 -48.81
C PRO A 104 0.99 3.49 -48.38
N VAL A 105 0.41 3.66 -47.19
CA VAL A 105 0.25 4.94 -46.49
C VAL A 105 1.63 5.52 -46.11
N PRO A 106 1.91 6.82 -46.35
CA PRO A 106 3.19 7.41 -45.98
C PRO A 106 3.33 7.62 -44.47
N LEU A 107 4.49 7.20 -43.97
CA LEU A 107 4.99 7.39 -42.61
C LEU A 107 5.24 8.88 -42.35
N VAL A 108 4.47 9.51 -41.48
CA VAL A 108 4.73 10.89 -41.01
C VAL A 108 5.82 10.83 -39.94
N LYS A 109 7.08 10.98 -40.35
CA LYS A 109 8.16 11.49 -39.52
C LYS A 109 8.18 13.00 -39.74
N ASP A 110 7.90 13.77 -38.69
CA ASP A 110 8.46 15.09 -38.39
C ASP A 110 7.54 15.83 -37.41
N ARG A 111 7.90 15.78 -36.12
CA ARG A 111 7.45 16.77 -35.14
C ARG A 111 8.52 17.01 -34.09
N ALA A 112 9.66 17.50 -34.54
CA ALA A 112 10.64 18.17 -33.70
C ALA A 112 10.78 19.61 -34.21
N ALA A 113 10.09 20.54 -33.55
CA ALA A 113 10.32 21.99 -33.49
C ALA A 113 8.99 22.74 -33.29
N ALA A 114 8.75 23.26 -32.08
CA ALA A 114 8.10 24.55 -31.80
C ALA A 114 7.72 24.64 -30.31
N LEU A 115 7.92 25.84 -29.73
CA LEU A 115 7.70 26.32 -28.35
C LEU A 115 8.98 26.21 -27.49
N ALA A 116 9.93 27.14 -27.50
CA ALA A 116 9.91 28.61 -27.61
C ALA A 116 9.07 29.33 -26.54
N GLU A 117 9.83 29.90 -25.58
CA GLU A 117 9.62 31.19 -24.91
C GLU A 117 8.42 31.37 -23.98
N VAL A 118 8.68 31.27 -22.66
CA VAL A 118 8.14 32.21 -21.64
C VAL A 118 9.22 32.40 -20.56
N GLU A 119 10.13 33.34 -20.77
CA GLU A 119 10.93 33.96 -19.71
C GLU A 119 10.08 35.08 -19.09
N GLY A 120 9.72 34.91 -17.82
CA GLY A 120 9.02 35.93 -17.03
C GLY A 120 9.99 36.62 -16.09
N GLU A 121 10.52 37.76 -16.53
CA GLU A 121 11.25 38.73 -15.72
C GLU A 121 10.32 39.34 -14.64
N GLY A 122 10.72 39.21 -13.38
CA GLY A 122 10.12 39.90 -12.24
C GLY A 122 11.08 40.98 -11.71
N PRO A 123 10.65 42.23 -11.53
CA PRO A 123 11.53 43.38 -11.35
C PRO A 123 12.24 43.42 -9.99
N HIS A 124 13.56 43.55 -10.05
CA HIS A 124 14.41 44.01 -8.96
C HIS A 124 14.03 45.44 -8.55
N SER A 125 13.38 45.60 -7.41
CA SER A 125 13.29 46.89 -6.72
C SER A 125 14.61 47.17 -5.99
N GLU A 126 15.51 47.84 -6.72
CA GLU A 126 16.75 48.45 -6.22
C GLU A 126 16.40 49.67 -5.37
N ALA A 127 16.17 49.46 -4.07
CA ALA A 127 16.03 50.53 -3.10
C ALA A 127 17.43 51.06 -2.74
N ALA A 128 17.78 52.20 -3.34
CA ALA A 128 18.97 52.97 -3.03
C ALA A 128 19.08 53.26 -1.53
N MET A 129 20.07 52.65 -0.87
CA MET A 129 20.44 52.99 0.50
C MET A 129 21.17 54.34 0.52
N PRO A 130 20.78 55.30 1.38
CA PRO A 130 21.50 56.54 1.52
C PRO A 130 22.88 56.28 2.13
N ALA A 131 23.93 56.67 1.41
CA ALA A 131 25.31 56.68 1.91
C ALA A 131 25.40 57.59 3.14
N GLN A 132 25.35 56.98 4.32
CA GLN A 132 25.57 57.65 5.60
C GLN A 132 27.06 57.98 5.70
N LYS A 133 27.40 59.27 5.61
CA LYS A 133 28.74 59.77 5.93
C LYS A 133 29.01 59.49 7.41
N VAL A 134 29.74 58.40 7.68
CA VAL A 134 30.24 58.11 9.03
C VAL A 134 31.48 58.99 9.22
N ASP A 135 31.32 60.04 10.02
CA ASP A 135 32.43 60.88 10.46
C ASP A 135 33.54 60.02 11.06
N GLY A 136 34.78 60.26 10.60
CA GLY A 136 36.00 59.50 10.93
C GLY A 136 36.45 59.63 12.39
N ARG A 137 35.57 59.30 13.34
CA ARG A 137 35.98 59.01 14.71
C ARG A 137 36.64 57.64 14.69
N LYS A 138 37.92 57.59 15.08
CA LYS A 138 38.64 56.35 15.34
C LYS A 138 37.92 55.62 16.48
N ILE A 139 37.00 54.72 16.13
CA ILE A 139 36.37 53.84 17.10
C ILE A 139 37.38 52.76 17.43
N ASP A 140 37.81 52.72 18.68
CA ASP A 140 38.70 51.70 19.20
C ASP A 140 37.99 50.35 19.09
N ALA A 141 38.54 49.43 18.28
CA ALA A 141 37.91 48.16 17.95
C ALA A 141 37.60 47.31 19.20
N ASN A 142 38.42 47.46 20.25
CA ASN A 142 38.19 46.76 21.51
C ASN A 142 36.94 47.27 22.24
N LYS A 143 36.67 48.57 22.16
CA LYS A 143 35.51 49.19 22.79
C LYS A 143 34.19 48.81 22.09
N LEU A 144 34.26 48.50 20.79
CA LEU A 144 33.12 48.04 20.02
C LEU A 144 32.83 46.56 20.30
N LEU A 145 33.87 45.74 20.50
CA LEU A 145 33.71 44.35 20.95
C LEU A 145 33.10 44.27 22.36
N ASP A 146 33.56 45.08 23.31
CA ASP A 146 33.00 45.10 24.67
C ASP A 146 31.52 45.52 24.66
N ALA A 147 31.14 46.49 23.84
CA ALA A 147 29.74 46.91 23.71
C ALA A 147 28.83 45.83 23.10
N ILE A 148 29.34 45.05 22.14
CA ILE A 148 28.60 43.91 21.57
C ILE A 148 28.44 42.80 22.62
N VAL A 149 29.49 42.49 23.37
CA VAL A 149 29.44 41.46 24.42
C VAL A 149 28.49 41.85 25.55
N ASP A 150 28.46 43.13 25.95
CA ASP A 150 27.52 43.62 26.97
C ASP A 150 26.06 43.64 26.45
N SER A 151 25.83 43.97 25.17
CA SER A 151 24.51 43.87 24.55
C SER A 151 24.01 42.42 24.54
N MET A 152 24.86 41.47 24.14
CA MET A 152 24.49 40.05 24.14
C MET A 152 24.23 39.52 25.55
N LYS A 153 24.95 40.01 26.57
CA LYS A 153 24.67 39.64 27.97
C LYS A 153 23.33 40.20 28.48
N GLN A 154 22.92 41.39 28.03
CA GLN A 154 21.62 41.96 28.41
C GLN A 154 20.46 41.20 27.79
N ASP A 155 20.59 40.73 26.55
CA ASP A 155 19.54 39.97 25.89
C ASP A 155 19.37 38.56 26.52
N VAL A 156 20.48 37.90 26.89
CA VAL A 156 20.44 36.59 27.57
C VAL A 156 19.92 36.71 29.02
N ALA A 157 20.16 37.83 29.69
CA ALA A 157 19.64 38.07 31.04
C ALA A 157 18.13 38.41 31.05
N ALA A 158 17.60 38.99 29.97
CA ALA A 158 16.18 39.28 29.84
C ALA A 158 15.36 38.02 29.47
N GLU A 159 15.93 37.09 28.70
CA GLU A 159 15.28 35.82 28.34
C GLU A 159 15.25 34.82 29.51
N ALA A 160 16.28 34.79 30.36
CA ALA A 160 16.34 33.93 31.54
C ALA A 160 15.36 34.33 32.67
N ALA A 161 14.81 35.56 32.65
CA ALA A 161 13.87 36.03 33.68
C ALA A 161 12.38 35.76 33.34
N ALA A 162 12.07 35.33 32.12
CA ALA A 162 10.70 35.06 31.68
C ALA A 162 10.29 33.57 31.81
N GLU A 163 11.23 32.67 32.10
CA GLU A 163 11.01 31.21 32.09
C GLU A 163 10.87 30.57 33.50
N GLN A 164 10.60 31.35 34.54
CA GLN A 164 10.47 30.84 35.93
C GLN A 164 9.20 31.32 36.66
N ALA A 165 8.06 31.32 35.96
CA ALA A 165 6.76 31.47 36.61
C ALA A 165 5.69 30.54 36.02
N GLU A 166 6.07 29.37 35.48
CA GLU A 166 5.10 28.32 35.17
C GLU A 166 4.63 27.71 36.50
N ALA A 167 3.39 28.03 36.88
CA ALA A 167 2.74 27.53 38.07
C ALA A 167 2.90 25.99 38.15
N PRO A 168 3.06 25.40 39.36
CA PRO A 168 3.19 23.96 39.50
C PRO A 168 1.99 23.30 38.81
N LYS A 169 2.25 22.59 37.70
CA LYS A 169 1.24 21.82 36.97
C LYS A 169 0.58 20.90 38.00
N ALA A 170 -0.71 21.12 38.23
CA ALA A 170 -1.47 20.37 39.21
C ALA A 170 -1.30 18.87 38.91
N GLU A 171 -1.07 18.07 39.95
CA GLU A 171 -0.94 16.62 39.80
C GLU A 171 -2.18 16.07 39.06
N PRO A 172 -2.00 15.23 38.02
CA PRO A 172 -3.12 14.76 37.23
C PRO A 172 -4.12 13.98 38.07
N THR A 173 -5.40 14.28 37.89
CA THR A 173 -6.49 13.63 38.63
C THR A 173 -6.68 12.19 38.15
N GLU A 174 -7.35 11.34 38.93
CA GLU A 174 -7.64 9.96 38.54
C GLU A 174 -8.43 9.87 37.22
N SER A 175 -9.30 10.85 36.96
CA SER A 175 -10.03 10.97 35.69
C SER A 175 -9.10 11.21 34.49
N ASP A 176 -8.04 12.00 34.67
CA ASP A 176 -7.07 12.27 33.61
C ASP A 176 -6.27 11.01 33.27
N TRP A 177 -5.93 10.20 34.27
CA TRP A 177 -5.27 8.92 34.09
C TRP A 177 -6.13 7.91 33.32
N GLU A 178 -7.42 7.82 33.62
CA GLU A 178 -8.33 6.91 32.91
C GLU A 178 -8.45 7.29 31.43
N GLY A 179 -8.62 8.58 31.12
CA GLY A 179 -8.64 9.07 29.75
C GLY A 179 -7.35 8.75 28.98
N ALA A 180 -6.21 8.96 29.63
CA ALA A 180 -4.90 8.63 29.07
C ALA A 180 -4.72 7.13 28.78
N PHE A 181 -5.19 6.24 29.66
CA PHE A 181 -5.08 4.79 29.44
C PHE A 181 -5.98 4.30 28.30
N VAL A 182 -7.17 4.88 28.15
CA VAL A 182 -8.06 4.61 27.01
C VAL A 182 -7.41 5.06 25.71
N ALA A 183 -6.78 6.23 25.68
CA ALA A 183 -6.04 6.72 24.51
C ALA A 183 -4.87 5.79 24.12
N ILE A 184 -4.07 5.34 25.09
CA ILE A 184 -2.97 4.39 24.86
C ILE A 184 -3.51 3.06 24.30
N LYS A 185 -4.63 2.55 24.84
CA LYS A 185 -5.28 1.33 24.31
C LYS A 185 -5.82 1.53 22.89
N GLY A 186 -6.21 2.76 22.53
CA GLY A 186 -6.62 3.17 21.19
C GLY A 186 -5.46 3.39 20.20
N GLY A 187 -4.20 3.19 20.62
CA GLY A 187 -3.02 3.31 19.77
C GLY A 187 -2.26 4.63 19.88
N ALA A 188 -2.62 5.51 20.83
CA ALA A 188 -1.83 6.72 21.08
C ALA A 188 -0.42 6.38 21.59
N GLY A 189 0.57 7.18 21.17
CA GLY A 189 1.95 7.07 21.63
C GLY A 189 2.06 7.33 23.12
N MET A 190 2.76 6.45 23.85
CA MET A 190 2.89 6.59 25.32
C MET A 190 3.69 7.83 25.73
N ASN A 191 4.62 8.29 24.87
CA ASN A 191 5.40 9.51 25.10
C ASN A 191 4.51 10.76 24.99
N ASP A 192 3.68 10.84 23.96
CA ASP A 192 2.78 11.98 23.74
C ASP A 192 1.78 12.14 24.90
N VAL A 193 1.31 11.00 25.43
CA VAL A 193 0.41 10.96 26.59
C VAL A 193 1.13 11.38 27.87
N ALA A 194 2.41 11.02 28.04
CA ALA A 194 3.21 11.46 29.18
C ALA A 194 3.47 12.96 29.18
N GLU A 195 3.76 13.52 27.99
CA GLU A 195 3.96 14.96 27.79
C GLU A 195 2.67 15.73 28.06
N THR A 196 1.53 15.24 27.54
CA THR A 196 0.21 15.85 27.75
C THR A 196 -0.16 15.90 29.24
N LEU A 197 0.15 14.84 29.99
CA LEU A 197 -0.11 14.74 31.42
C LEU A 197 0.95 15.44 32.28
N GLY A 198 2.09 15.85 31.70
CA GLY A 198 3.23 16.39 32.44
C GLY A 198 3.84 15.40 33.44
N VAL A 199 3.78 14.09 33.16
CA VAL A 199 4.27 13.03 34.07
C VAL A 199 5.48 12.30 33.50
N PRO A 200 6.42 11.86 34.34
CA PRO A 200 7.57 11.10 33.87
C PRO A 200 7.13 9.71 33.37
N MET A 201 7.70 9.28 32.24
CA MET A 201 7.35 8.00 31.59
C MET A 201 7.36 6.75 32.50
N PRO A 202 8.30 6.60 33.45
CA PRO A 202 8.27 5.47 34.39
C PRO A 202 6.99 5.40 35.24
N GLN A 203 6.43 6.54 35.65
CA GLN A 203 5.18 6.58 36.42
C GLN A 203 3.99 6.18 35.55
N LEU A 204 3.92 6.70 34.31
CA LEU A 204 2.87 6.35 33.35
C LEU A 204 2.90 4.84 33.03
N ARG A 205 4.07 4.27 32.77
CA ARG A 205 4.23 2.81 32.54
C ARG A 205 3.78 1.99 33.75
N GLY A 206 4.16 2.41 34.96
CA GLY A 206 3.78 1.73 36.19
C GLY A 206 2.27 1.71 36.41
N LYS A 207 1.59 2.86 36.26
CA LYS A 207 0.14 2.98 36.41
C LYS A 207 -0.61 2.24 35.32
N TYR A 208 -0.20 2.38 34.05
CA TYR A 208 -0.81 1.66 32.93
C TYR A 208 -0.71 0.14 33.09
N GLY A 209 0.45 -0.38 33.56
CA GLY A 209 0.62 -1.81 33.82
C GLY A 209 -0.27 -2.35 34.94
N MET A 210 -0.57 -1.54 35.97
CA MET A 210 -1.55 -1.92 37.00
C MET A 210 -2.98 -1.89 36.46
N TRP A 211 -3.33 -0.85 35.72
CA TRP A 211 -4.64 -0.69 35.09
C TRP A 211 -4.95 -1.83 34.10
N SER A 212 -4.00 -2.17 33.23
CA SER A 212 -4.14 -3.28 32.26
C SER A 212 -4.31 -4.65 32.93
N ARG A 213 -3.60 -4.89 34.04
CA ARG A 213 -3.78 -6.12 34.84
C ARG A 213 -5.15 -6.20 35.51
N LYS A 214 -5.70 -5.05 35.97
CA LYS A 214 -7.06 -4.97 36.52
C LYS A 214 -8.10 -5.32 35.46
N GLN A 215 -7.99 -4.72 34.26
CA GLN A 215 -8.85 -5.05 33.12
C GLN A 215 -8.82 -6.53 32.77
N LYS A 216 -7.63 -7.15 32.69
CA LYS A 216 -7.52 -8.60 32.42
C LYS A 216 -8.16 -9.48 33.49
N LYS A 217 -8.24 -9.01 34.74
CA LYS A 217 -8.88 -9.76 35.82
C LYS A 217 -10.40 -9.68 35.74
N ASP A 218 -10.93 -8.53 35.32
CA ASP A 218 -12.37 -8.31 35.14
C ASP A 218 -12.90 -8.93 33.85
N ASP A 219 -12.04 -9.11 32.83
CA ASP A 219 -12.35 -9.72 31.52
C ASP A 219 -12.20 -11.26 31.51
N VAL A 220 -11.86 -11.88 32.65
CA VAL A 220 -12.03 -13.33 32.82
C VAL A 220 -13.47 -13.56 33.28
N PRO A 221 -14.37 -14.07 32.42
CA PRO A 221 -15.75 -14.31 32.82
C PRO A 221 -15.77 -15.28 33.99
N SER A 222 -16.22 -14.79 35.13
CA SER A 222 -16.53 -15.60 36.30
C SER A 222 -17.51 -16.70 35.87
N PRO A 223 -17.18 -18.00 36.01
CA PRO A 223 -17.93 -19.09 35.41
C PRO A 223 -19.21 -19.43 36.20
N LYS A 224 -20.01 -18.43 36.60
CA LYS A 224 -21.18 -18.70 37.44
C LYS A 224 -22.47 -17.94 37.13
N ASP A 225 -22.49 -16.94 36.24
CA ASP A 225 -23.74 -16.34 35.80
C ASP A 225 -23.72 -16.11 34.30
N ALA A 226 -23.93 -17.20 33.56
CA ALA A 226 -24.28 -17.12 32.14
C ALA A 226 -25.75 -16.66 32.04
N PRO A 227 -26.06 -15.50 31.46
CA PRO A 227 -27.40 -15.28 30.93
C PRO A 227 -27.61 -16.33 29.84
N ALA A 228 -28.74 -17.03 29.93
CA ALA A 228 -29.18 -18.03 28.97
C ALA A 228 -29.34 -17.41 27.58
N ALA A 229 -28.24 -17.32 26.83
CA ALA A 229 -28.27 -17.09 25.40
C ALA A 229 -28.83 -18.34 24.74
N THR A 230 -30.06 -18.19 24.28
CA THR A 230 -30.84 -19.19 23.56
C THR A 230 -30.16 -19.54 22.24
N ALA A 231 -30.18 -20.83 21.88
CA ALA A 231 -29.86 -21.47 20.59
C ALA A 231 -28.40 -21.91 20.28
N PRO A 232 -27.98 -23.11 20.77
CA PRO A 232 -26.88 -23.89 20.21
C PRO A 232 -27.43 -25.01 19.30
N ALA A 233 -27.82 -24.71 18.06
CA ALA A 233 -28.22 -25.76 17.11
C ALA A 233 -27.79 -25.54 15.65
N GLU A 234 -27.42 -24.32 15.23
CA GLU A 234 -27.07 -24.05 13.82
C GLU A 234 -25.57 -24.15 13.50
N ASN A 235 -24.70 -24.45 14.47
CA ASN A 235 -23.26 -24.56 14.21
C ASN A 235 -22.85 -25.92 13.60
N GLU A 236 -23.69 -26.95 13.66
CA GLU A 236 -23.33 -28.28 13.15
C GLU A 236 -23.46 -28.42 11.62
N THR A 237 -24.22 -27.53 10.97
CA THR A 237 -24.39 -27.55 9.50
C THR A 237 -23.34 -26.76 8.74
N ARG A 238 -22.41 -26.08 9.42
CA ARG A 238 -21.38 -25.29 8.72
C ARG A 238 -20.27 -26.18 8.16
N PRO A 239 -19.92 -26.01 6.87
CA PRO A 239 -18.90 -26.83 6.21
C PRO A 239 -17.52 -26.66 6.88
N PHE A 240 -16.62 -27.62 6.69
CA PHE A 240 -15.31 -27.64 7.34
C PHE A 240 -14.49 -26.36 7.08
N TRP A 241 -14.47 -25.88 5.83
CA TRP A 241 -13.77 -24.66 5.44
C TRP A 241 -14.22 -23.42 6.23
N TRP A 242 -15.50 -23.38 6.64
CA TRP A 242 -16.03 -22.28 7.44
C TRP A 242 -15.33 -22.20 8.79
N ARG A 243 -15.19 -23.35 9.47
CA ARG A 243 -14.55 -23.43 10.78
C ARG A 243 -13.08 -23.03 10.70
N GLN A 244 -12.39 -23.45 9.64
CA GLN A 244 -11.01 -23.08 9.38
C GLN A 244 -10.84 -21.56 9.19
N LEU A 245 -11.70 -20.92 8.40
CA LEU A 245 -11.67 -19.46 8.23
C LEU A 245 -12.01 -18.72 9.54
N VAL A 246 -12.99 -19.18 10.32
CA VAL A 246 -13.31 -18.58 11.62
C VAL A 246 -12.14 -18.69 12.59
N GLU A 247 -11.46 -19.84 12.64
CA GLU A 247 -10.27 -20.04 13.45
C GLU A 247 -9.11 -19.12 13.01
N MET A 248 -8.85 -19.05 11.70
CA MET A 248 -7.83 -18.15 11.12
C MET A 248 -8.11 -16.68 11.47
N LEU A 249 -9.35 -16.21 11.25
CA LEU A 249 -9.75 -14.84 11.59
C LEU A 249 -9.73 -14.60 13.12
N GLY A 250 -9.94 -15.63 13.93
CA GLY A 250 -9.78 -15.58 15.38
C GLY A 250 -8.32 -15.38 15.79
N LYS A 251 -7.38 -16.09 15.14
CA LYS A 251 -5.93 -15.93 15.36
C LYS A 251 -5.42 -14.56 14.91
N LEU A 252 -5.94 -14.07 13.78
CA LEU A 252 -5.58 -12.75 13.25
C LEU A 252 -5.98 -11.63 14.22
N GLY A 253 -7.14 -11.77 14.86
CA GLY A 253 -7.67 -10.81 15.82
C GLY A 253 -7.97 -9.43 15.21
N TYR A 254 -8.42 -8.54 16.09
CA TYR A 254 -8.80 -7.16 15.76
C TYR A 254 -7.91 -6.22 16.58
N ARG A 255 -6.83 -5.74 15.95
CA ARG A 255 -5.89 -4.75 16.51
C ARG A 255 -5.88 -3.53 15.59
N ASP A 256 -5.35 -2.41 16.09
CA ASP A 256 -5.15 -1.18 15.30
C ASP A 256 -6.44 -0.64 14.65
N GLY A 257 -7.58 -0.82 15.32
CA GLY A 257 -8.88 -0.35 14.85
C GLY A 257 -9.53 -1.20 13.75
N TRP A 258 -8.96 -2.36 13.40
CA TRP A 258 -9.63 -3.32 12.52
C TRP A 258 -10.84 -3.95 13.21
N THR A 259 -11.91 -4.18 12.45
CA THR A 259 -13.14 -4.83 12.92
C THR A 259 -13.62 -5.82 11.85
N ALA A 260 -14.54 -6.71 12.20
CA ALA A 260 -15.15 -7.63 11.24
C ALA A 260 -15.81 -6.86 10.06
N GLN A 261 -16.44 -5.73 10.35
CA GLN A 261 -17.06 -4.86 9.35
C GLN A 261 -16.01 -4.23 8.42
N ARG A 262 -14.90 -3.71 8.96
CA ARG A 262 -13.82 -3.16 8.12
C ARG A 262 -13.13 -4.20 7.25
N ASP A 263 -12.93 -5.41 7.77
CA ASP A 263 -12.41 -6.53 6.97
C ASP A 263 -13.40 -6.89 5.85
N LEU A 264 -14.71 -6.88 6.13
CA LEU A 264 -15.75 -7.10 5.11
C LEU A 264 -15.70 -6.01 4.02
N ASP A 265 -15.70 -4.75 4.42
CA ASP A 265 -15.70 -3.60 3.51
C ASP A 265 -14.42 -3.58 2.63
N LEU A 266 -13.27 -3.97 3.20
CA LEU A 266 -12.01 -4.15 2.47
C LEU A 266 -12.15 -5.19 1.34
N ILE A 267 -12.63 -6.39 1.68
CA ILE A 267 -12.74 -7.49 0.71
C ILE A 267 -13.85 -7.22 -0.32
N GLU A 268 -14.96 -6.59 0.09
CA GLU A 268 -16.04 -6.22 -0.84
C GLU A 268 -15.63 -5.10 -1.80
N GLY A 269 -14.87 -4.09 -1.33
CA GLY A 269 -14.33 -3.04 -2.19
C GLY A 269 -13.47 -3.62 -3.31
N LEU A 270 -12.55 -4.52 -2.95
CA LEU A 270 -11.68 -5.21 -3.91
C LEU A 270 -12.47 -6.14 -4.83
N ALA A 271 -13.48 -6.86 -4.31
CA ALA A 271 -14.34 -7.72 -5.12
C ALA A 271 -15.18 -6.94 -6.15
N ARG A 272 -15.47 -5.66 -5.89
CA ARG A 272 -16.14 -4.76 -6.83
C ARG A 272 -15.19 -4.15 -7.88
N GLY A 273 -13.91 -4.50 -7.84
CA GLY A 273 -12.89 -4.00 -8.77
C GLY A 273 -12.33 -2.62 -8.40
N LYS A 274 -12.57 -2.11 -7.19
CA LYS A 274 -11.90 -0.91 -6.71
C LYS A 274 -10.41 -1.16 -6.51
N GLN A 275 -9.59 -0.15 -6.72
CA GLN A 275 -8.17 -0.24 -6.42
C GLN A 275 -7.94 -0.21 -4.90
N MET A 276 -6.92 -0.93 -4.42
CA MET A 276 -6.59 -1.00 -2.99
C MET A 276 -6.39 0.38 -2.34
N ALA A 277 -5.85 1.37 -3.08
CA ALA A 277 -5.69 2.74 -2.58
C ALA A 277 -7.04 3.41 -2.28
N GLU A 278 -7.99 3.34 -3.22
CA GLU A 278 -9.33 3.90 -3.06
C GLU A 278 -10.07 3.23 -1.89
N VAL A 279 -9.95 1.91 -1.74
CA VAL A 279 -10.57 1.18 -0.62
C VAL A 279 -9.93 1.57 0.71
N ALA A 280 -8.62 1.78 0.76
CA ALA A 280 -7.94 2.23 1.97
C ALA A 280 -8.39 3.63 2.39
N ASP A 281 -8.52 4.55 1.43
CA ASP A 281 -9.03 5.90 1.65
C ASP A 281 -10.49 5.88 2.14
N ASP A 282 -11.37 5.09 1.51
CA ASP A 282 -12.77 4.91 1.91
C ASP A 282 -12.91 4.40 3.37
N LEU A 283 -11.98 3.53 3.80
CA LEU A 283 -11.94 2.96 5.15
C LEU A 283 -11.30 3.89 6.19
N GLY A 284 -10.65 4.97 5.74
CA GLY A 284 -9.85 5.85 6.58
C GLY A 284 -8.65 5.14 7.21
N VAL A 285 -8.04 4.20 6.49
CA VAL A 285 -6.83 3.47 6.93
C VAL A 285 -5.68 3.70 5.97
N GLU A 286 -4.46 3.68 6.50
CA GLU A 286 -3.27 3.81 5.67
C GLU A 286 -3.14 2.65 4.67
N PHE A 287 -2.78 2.94 3.42
CA PHE A 287 -2.64 1.96 2.34
C PHE A 287 -1.78 0.75 2.73
N GLY A 288 -0.64 0.98 3.39
CA GLY A 288 0.24 -0.10 3.85
C GLY A 288 -0.44 -1.05 4.84
N LYS A 289 -1.28 -0.51 5.73
CA LYS A 289 -2.05 -1.29 6.70
C LYS A 289 -3.18 -2.07 6.03
N ALA A 290 -3.89 -1.47 5.07
CA ALA A 290 -4.91 -2.17 4.28
C ALA A 290 -4.31 -3.33 3.49
N LYS A 291 -3.17 -3.10 2.82
CA LYS A 291 -2.44 -4.15 2.09
C LYS A 291 -1.96 -5.27 3.01
N ALA A 292 -1.34 -4.92 4.15
CA ALA A 292 -0.89 -5.91 5.13
C ALA A 292 -2.07 -6.73 5.67
N ARG A 293 -3.21 -6.08 5.93
CA ARG A 293 -4.43 -6.75 6.38
C ARG A 293 -4.96 -7.71 5.32
N PHE A 294 -5.01 -7.29 4.07
CA PHE A 294 -5.43 -8.13 2.95
C PHE A 294 -4.56 -9.39 2.82
N ILE A 295 -3.23 -9.24 2.83
CA ILE A 295 -2.29 -10.38 2.78
C ILE A 295 -2.54 -11.34 3.95
N ALA A 296 -2.77 -10.81 5.15
CA ALA A 296 -3.03 -11.64 6.33
C ALA A 296 -4.41 -12.33 6.31
N LEU A 297 -5.39 -11.78 5.58
CA LEU A 297 -6.69 -12.42 5.34
C LEU A 297 -6.60 -13.54 4.27
N THR A 298 -5.60 -13.48 3.39
CA THR A 298 -5.41 -14.43 2.27
C THR A 298 -3.97 -14.95 2.20
N PRO A 299 -3.48 -15.68 3.23
CA PRO A 299 -2.08 -16.11 3.31
C PRO A 299 -1.68 -17.07 2.17
N ASP A 300 -2.62 -17.88 1.68
CA ASP A 300 -2.39 -18.84 0.59
C ASP A 300 -2.72 -18.24 -0.80
N GLY A 301 -2.83 -16.92 -0.91
CA GLY A 301 -3.31 -16.23 -2.10
C GLY A 301 -4.83 -16.21 -2.27
N VAL A 302 -5.27 -15.56 -3.34
CA VAL A 302 -6.68 -15.24 -3.61
C VAL A 302 -7.18 -16.12 -4.75
N THR A 303 -7.96 -17.15 -4.43
CA THR A 303 -8.79 -17.83 -5.44
C THR A 303 -10.21 -17.28 -5.38
N ILE A 304 -10.92 -17.30 -6.52
CA ILE A 304 -12.31 -16.81 -6.60
C ILE A 304 -13.20 -17.52 -5.56
N GLU A 305 -13.01 -18.84 -5.39
CA GLU A 305 -13.76 -19.62 -4.41
C GLU A 305 -13.42 -19.22 -2.96
N LYS A 306 -12.13 -19.09 -2.61
CA LYS A 306 -11.71 -18.66 -1.26
C LYS A 306 -12.22 -17.26 -0.94
N GLN A 307 -12.21 -16.34 -1.91
CA GLN A 307 -12.75 -14.99 -1.73
C GLN A 307 -14.26 -15.02 -1.45
N ALA A 308 -15.02 -15.84 -2.17
CA ALA A 308 -16.46 -16.01 -1.92
C ALA A 308 -16.73 -16.62 -0.53
N GLN A 309 -15.96 -17.63 -0.14
CA GLN A 309 -16.03 -18.26 1.19
C GLN A 309 -15.70 -17.26 2.30
N LEU A 310 -14.62 -16.48 2.14
CA LEU A 310 -14.22 -15.44 3.09
C LEU A 310 -15.31 -14.38 3.25
N LEU A 311 -15.91 -13.91 2.16
CA LEU A 311 -17.03 -12.96 2.20
C LEU A 311 -18.22 -13.50 2.98
N GLN A 312 -18.58 -14.79 2.84
CA GLN A 312 -19.67 -15.38 3.61
C GLN A 312 -19.38 -15.37 5.12
N VAL A 313 -18.17 -15.75 5.51
CA VAL A 313 -17.74 -15.76 6.92
C VAL A 313 -17.70 -14.36 7.50
N LEU A 314 -17.17 -13.39 6.74
CA LEU A 314 -17.08 -11.99 7.16
C LEU A 314 -18.46 -11.36 7.31
N ARG A 315 -19.40 -11.60 6.39
CA ARG A 315 -20.80 -11.13 6.52
C ARG A 315 -21.48 -11.68 7.76
N ALA A 316 -21.32 -12.98 8.02
CA ALA A 316 -21.89 -13.60 9.21
C ALA A 316 -21.27 -13.06 10.52
N ARG A 317 -19.99 -12.71 10.51
CA ARG A 317 -19.31 -12.09 11.66
C ARG A 317 -19.70 -10.63 11.84
N ALA A 318 -19.77 -9.86 10.76
CA ALA A 318 -20.12 -8.45 10.78
C ALA A 318 -21.57 -8.24 11.24
N GLY A 319 -22.50 -9.13 10.85
CA GLY A 319 -23.90 -9.09 11.34
C GLY A 319 -24.09 -9.59 12.77
N ALA A 320 -23.07 -10.18 13.39
CA ALA A 320 -23.11 -10.66 14.77
C ALA A 320 -22.42 -9.72 15.78
N ALA A 321 -21.68 -8.72 15.28
CA ALA A 321 -20.96 -7.72 16.07
C ALA A 321 -21.84 -6.48 16.32
#